data_AF-Q1H4Z2-F1
#
_entry.id   AF-Q1H4Z2-F1
#
_cell.length_a   1.000
_cell.length_b   1.000
_cell.length_c   1.000
_cell.angle_alpha   90.00
_cell.angle_beta   90.00
_cell.angle_gamma   90.00
#
_symmetry.space_group_name_H-M   'P 1'
#
loop_
_entity.id
_entity.type
_entity.pdbx_description
1 polymer ?
#
loop_
_entity_poly.entity_id
_entity_poly.type
_entity_poly.pdbx_seq_one_letter_code
_entity_poly.pdbx_strand_id
1 'polypeptide(L)'
;MNIASHYEEVVPAALFRRPQSLFIYVKIPIRSRARPDPFHQREHELARLLQEADAGTVIGWGQSFSDAGQDGYQRVVYQRVDITTSDIGKARPVLRTMLETLAVPAGTEVHYTHQGQALMDIYTHGGWRLDQPYT
;
A
#
# COMPACT_ATOMS: atom_id res chain seq x y z
N MET A 1 -61.39 29.65 2.90
CA MET A 1 -59.94 29.93 2.84
C MET A 1 -59.31 29.06 3.93
N ASN A 2 -58.84 27.87 3.57
CA ASN A 2 -58.26 26.92 4.53
C ASN A 2 -57.12 26.16 3.85
N ILE A 3 -56.10 25.90 4.66
CA ILE A 3 -54.69 25.69 4.33
C ILE A 3 -54.48 24.26 3.81
N ALA A 4 -53.94 24.11 2.60
CA ALA A 4 -53.50 22.80 2.11
C ALA A 4 -52.13 22.49 2.71
N SER A 5 -52.11 21.47 3.58
CA SER A 5 -50.92 20.78 4.03
C SER A 5 -50.26 20.08 2.82
N HIS A 6 -49.00 20.40 2.53
CA HIS A 6 -48.16 19.62 1.62
C HIS A 6 -46.88 19.25 2.37
N TYR A 7 -46.65 17.95 2.42
CA TYR A 7 -45.49 17.29 2.99
C TYR A 7 -44.25 17.68 2.19
N GLU A 8 -43.27 18.34 2.82
CA GLU A 8 -41.90 18.31 2.32
C GLU A 8 -41.18 17.11 2.93
N GLU A 9 -40.85 16.20 2.03
CA GLU A 9 -40.08 14.99 2.20
C GLU A 9 -38.75 15.31 2.88
N VAL A 10 -38.55 14.81 4.10
CA VAL A 10 -37.24 14.86 4.76
C VAL A 10 -36.33 13.88 4.02
N VAL A 11 -35.63 14.38 3.01
CA VAL A 11 -34.58 13.62 2.33
C VAL A 11 -33.53 13.26 3.39
N PRO A 12 -33.29 11.98 3.70
CA PRO A 12 -32.24 11.63 4.63
C PRO A 12 -30.94 12.17 4.05
N ALA A 13 -30.16 12.87 4.86
CA ALA A 13 -28.77 13.12 4.58
C ALA A 13 -28.05 11.76 4.59
N ALA A 14 -28.20 10.99 3.51
CA ALA A 14 -27.19 10.04 3.09
C ALA A 14 -25.98 10.92 2.74
N LEU A 15 -25.26 11.28 3.80
CA LEU A 15 -23.97 11.92 3.77
C LEU A 15 -23.20 11.20 2.68
N PHE A 16 -22.79 11.95 1.66
CA PHE A 16 -21.75 11.53 0.73
C PHE A 16 -20.51 11.24 1.56
N ARG A 17 -20.45 10.05 2.15
CA ARG A 17 -19.24 9.50 2.74
C ARG A 17 -18.35 9.29 1.53
N ARG A 18 -17.44 10.25 1.29
CA ARG A 18 -16.33 10.00 0.37
C ARG A 18 -15.73 8.67 0.82
N PRO A 19 -15.60 7.67 -0.06
CA PRO A 19 -14.96 6.42 0.32
C PRO A 19 -13.60 6.81 0.90
N GLN A 20 -13.40 6.50 2.19
CA GLN A 20 -12.17 6.83 2.86
C GLN A 20 -11.10 5.94 2.24
N SER A 21 -10.30 6.52 1.35
CA SER A 21 -9.15 5.84 0.78
C SER A 21 -8.15 5.59 1.89
N LEU A 22 -7.86 4.32 2.16
CA LEU A 22 -6.83 3.86 3.08
C LEU A 22 -5.50 3.81 2.33
N PHE A 23 -4.40 3.90 3.06
CA PHE A 23 -3.06 3.97 2.50
C PHE A 23 -2.24 2.74 2.94
N ILE A 24 -1.52 2.16 1.99
CA ILE A 24 -0.53 1.12 2.19
C ILE A 24 0.78 1.59 1.57
N TYR A 25 1.87 1.39 2.30
CA TYR A 25 3.23 1.67 1.83
C TYR A 25 4.04 0.37 1.82
N VAL A 26 4.61 0.01 0.67
CA VAL A 26 5.45 -1.18 0.51
C VAL A 26 6.91 -0.77 0.35
N LYS A 27 7.78 -1.40 1.13
CA LYS A 27 9.22 -1.16 1.15
C LYS A 27 9.96 -2.43 0.79
N ILE A 28 10.66 -2.43 -0.34
CA ILE A 28 11.32 -3.60 -0.92
C ILE A 28 12.85 -3.38 -0.88
N PRO A 29 13.62 -4.21 -0.16
CA PRO A 29 15.07 -4.11 -0.14
C PRO A 29 15.69 -4.25 -1.54
N ILE A 30 16.63 -3.37 -1.89
CA ILE A 30 17.45 -3.55 -3.09
C ILE A 30 18.67 -4.38 -2.73
N ARG A 31 18.82 -5.56 -3.33
CA ARG A 31 20.06 -6.34 -3.23
C ARG A 31 21.10 -5.74 -4.17
N SER A 32 22.31 -5.48 -3.68
CA SER A 32 23.41 -4.82 -4.41
C SER A 32 23.87 -5.52 -5.70
N ARG A 33 23.36 -6.71 -6.02
CA ARG A 33 23.64 -7.46 -7.26
C ARG A 33 22.39 -7.72 -8.12
N ALA A 34 21.21 -7.29 -7.69
CA ALA A 34 20.04 -7.35 -8.55
C ALA A 34 20.22 -6.32 -9.66
N ARG A 35 20.04 -6.71 -10.93
CA ARG A 35 19.95 -5.72 -12.00
C ARG A 35 18.84 -4.74 -11.63
N PRO A 36 19.06 -3.42 -11.75
CA PRO A 36 17.98 -2.46 -11.68
C PRO A 36 16.85 -2.95 -12.59
N ASP A 37 15.61 -2.93 -12.12
CA ASP A 37 14.45 -3.14 -12.99
C ASP A 37 14.32 -1.87 -13.83
N PRO A 38 14.88 -1.85 -15.06
CA PRO A 38 15.09 -0.60 -15.77
C PRO A 38 13.78 -0.06 -16.39
N PHE A 39 12.71 -0.86 -16.35
CA PHE A 39 11.43 -0.57 -16.99
C PHE A 39 10.27 -0.55 -15.99
N HIS A 40 10.56 -0.51 -14.70
CA HIS A 40 9.55 -0.56 -13.64
C HIS A 40 8.57 -1.74 -13.81
N GLN A 41 9.06 -2.89 -14.28
CA GLN A 41 8.20 -4.03 -14.62
C GLN A 41 7.51 -4.57 -13.37
N ARG A 42 8.21 -4.59 -12.23
CA ARG A 42 7.61 -4.96 -10.95
C ARG A 42 6.49 -4.02 -10.54
N GLU A 43 6.66 -2.72 -10.70
CA GLU A 43 5.65 -1.74 -10.33
C GLU A 43 4.43 -1.80 -11.25
N HIS A 44 4.65 -1.92 -12.57
CA HIS A 44 3.57 -2.09 -13.54
C HIS A 44 2.80 -3.40 -13.30
N GLU A 45 3.52 -4.49 -13.04
CA GLU A 45 2.90 -5.78 -12.77
C GLU A 45 2.14 -5.77 -11.44
N LEU A 46 2.69 -5.16 -10.39
CA LEU A 46 2.00 -4.98 -9.13
C LEU A 46 0.73 -4.13 -9.30
N ALA A 47 0.79 -3.05 -10.09
CA ALA A 47 -0.36 -2.21 -10.39
C ALA A 47 -1.45 -2.99 -11.15
N ARG A 48 -1.07 -3.75 -12.18
CA ARG A 48 -1.97 -4.61 -12.95
C ARG A 48 -2.66 -5.64 -12.05
N LEU A 49 -1.88 -6.38 -11.27
CA LEU A 49 -2.35 -7.42 -10.37
C LEU A 49 -3.31 -6.86 -9.30
N LEU A 50 -2.97 -5.72 -8.70
CA LEU A 50 -3.84 -5.05 -7.71
C LEU A 50 -5.18 -4.63 -8.30
N GLN A 51 -5.17 -4.11 -9.54
CA GLN A 51 -6.38 -3.71 -10.23
C GLN A 51 -7.26 -4.90 -10.61
N GLU A 52 -6.66 -6.00 -11.09
CA GLU A 52 -7.38 -7.24 -11.42
C GLU A 52 -8.04 -7.88 -10.18
N ALA A 53 -7.40 -7.77 -9.02
CA ALA A 53 -7.94 -8.26 -7.76
C ALA A 53 -8.93 -7.29 -7.09
N ASP A 54 -9.14 -6.10 -7.66
CA ASP A 54 -9.89 -4.99 -7.04
C ASP A 54 -9.40 -4.73 -5.60
N ALA A 55 -8.09 -4.80 -5.40
CA ALA A 55 -7.46 -4.77 -4.08
C ALA A 55 -6.82 -3.41 -3.76
N GLY A 56 -6.62 -2.57 -4.76
CA GLY A 56 -6.11 -1.22 -4.59
C GLY A 56 -5.55 -0.63 -5.88
N THR A 57 -4.98 0.55 -5.77
CA THR A 57 -4.37 1.30 -6.87
C THR A 57 -2.99 1.76 -6.46
N VAL A 58 -1.97 1.49 -7.29
CA VAL A 58 -0.65 2.12 -7.12
C VAL A 58 -0.77 3.59 -7.47
N ILE A 59 -0.41 4.47 -6.54
CA ILE A 59 -0.47 5.93 -6.70
C ILE A 59 0.92 6.59 -6.79
N GLY A 60 1.98 5.84 -6.49
CA GLY A 60 3.34 6.35 -6.56
C GLY A 60 4.38 5.26 -6.32
N TRP A 61 5.62 5.58 -6.68
CA TRP A 61 6.79 4.78 -6.37
C TRP A 61 8.00 5.67 -6.17
N GLY A 62 9.03 5.14 -5.54
CA GLY A 62 10.26 5.89 -5.28
C GLY A 62 11.37 5.05 -4.69
N GLN A 63 12.42 5.73 -4.27
CA GLN A 63 13.62 5.10 -3.73
C GLN A 63 13.95 5.69 -2.36
N SER A 64 14.43 4.85 -1.44
CA SER A 64 15.06 5.28 -0.20
C SER A 64 16.56 5.10 -0.32
N PHE A 65 17.31 6.10 0.13
CA PHE A 65 18.75 6.11 0.14
C PHE A 65 19.28 5.73 1.52
N SER A 66 20.49 5.17 1.56
CA SER A 66 21.22 5.01 2.81
C SER A 66 21.54 6.36 3.42
N ASP A 67 21.96 6.36 4.69
CA ASP A 67 22.72 7.48 5.22
C ASP A 67 23.94 7.76 4.34
N ALA A 68 24.38 9.02 4.34
CA ALA A 68 25.59 9.41 3.63
C ALA A 68 26.82 8.74 4.26
N GLY A 69 27.65 8.11 3.43
CA GLY A 69 28.95 7.59 3.85
C GLY A 69 29.91 8.71 4.23
N GLN A 70 31.11 8.33 4.71
CA GLN A 70 32.17 9.29 5.03
C GLN A 70 32.63 10.12 3.81
N ASP A 71 32.41 9.60 2.61
CA ASP A 71 32.67 10.25 1.32
C ASP A 71 31.47 11.07 0.81
N GLY A 72 30.38 11.15 1.57
CA GLY A 72 29.13 11.80 1.17
C GLY A 72 28.27 10.98 0.20
N TYR A 73 28.70 9.78 -0.20
CA TYR A 73 27.96 8.95 -1.14
C TYR A 73 26.77 8.27 -0.45
N GLN A 74 25.62 8.27 -1.12
CA GLN A 74 24.41 7.57 -0.71
C GLN A 74 24.03 6.54 -1.76
N ARG A 75 23.73 5.32 -1.33
CA ARG A 75 23.25 4.25 -2.22
C ARG A 75 21.77 4.02 -2.03
N VAL A 76 21.06 3.63 -3.10
CA VAL A 76 19.68 3.19 -2.97
C VAL A 76 19.63 1.88 -2.19
N VAL A 77 18.82 1.84 -1.14
CA VAL A 77 18.65 0.68 -0.24
C VAL A 77 17.25 0.07 -0.31
N TYR A 78 16.24 0.86 -0.68
CA TYR A 78 14.87 0.36 -0.85
C TYR A 78 14.22 0.94 -2.11
N GLN A 79 13.41 0.11 -2.76
CA GLN A 79 12.33 0.55 -3.63
C GLN A 79 11.07 0.72 -2.78
N ARG A 80 10.27 1.75 -3.08
CA ARG A 80 9.04 2.13 -2.39
C ARG A 80 7.87 2.10 -3.36
N VAL A 81 6.72 1.58 -2.92
CA VAL A 81 5.46 1.64 -3.67
C VAL A 81 4.36 2.12 -2.74
N ASP A 82 3.62 3.11 -3.21
CA ASP A 82 2.53 3.76 -2.48
C ASP A 82 1.20 3.32 -3.09
N ILE A 83 0.31 2.79 -2.27
CA ILE A 83 -0.95 2.17 -2.70
C ILE A 83 -2.12 2.77 -1.92
N THR A 84 -3.21 3.02 -2.63
CA THR A 84 -4.52 3.30 -2.02
C THR A 84 -5.45 2.10 -2.11
N THR A 85 -6.29 1.90 -1.10
CA THR A 85 -7.32 0.86 -1.12
C THR A 85 -8.55 1.30 -0.32
N SER A 86 -9.70 0.70 -0.60
CA SER A 86 -10.92 0.86 0.21
C SER A 86 -11.01 -0.15 1.36
N ASP A 87 -10.20 -1.23 1.32
CA ASP A 87 -10.28 -2.34 2.26
C ASP A 87 -8.89 -2.93 2.55
N ILE A 88 -8.32 -2.58 3.71
CA ILE A 88 -7.03 -3.10 4.19
C ILE A 88 -7.08 -4.61 4.43
N GLY A 89 -8.23 -5.14 4.88
CA GLY A 89 -8.41 -6.57 5.16
C GLY A 89 -8.34 -7.40 3.89
N LYS A 90 -8.90 -6.90 2.78
CA LYS A 90 -8.77 -7.50 1.44
C LYS A 90 -7.39 -7.27 0.83
N ALA A 91 -6.88 -6.04 0.88
CA ALA A 91 -5.65 -5.66 0.18
C ALA A 91 -4.40 -6.36 0.70
N ARG A 92 -4.26 -6.51 2.03
CA ARG A 92 -3.08 -7.10 2.67
C ARG A 92 -2.76 -8.53 2.20
N PRO A 93 -3.67 -9.53 2.30
CA PRO A 93 -3.37 -10.89 1.86
C PRO A 93 -3.08 -10.98 0.36
N VAL A 94 -3.79 -10.16 -0.44
CA VAL A 94 -3.57 -10.06 -1.89
C VAL A 94 -2.16 -9.55 -2.19
N LEU A 95 -1.75 -8.45 -1.54
CA LEU A 95 -0.41 -7.90 -1.65
C LEU A 95 0.67 -8.90 -1.28
N ARG A 96 0.51 -9.63 -0.16
CA ARG A 96 1.48 -10.65 0.26
C ARG A 96 1.67 -11.72 -0.82
N THR A 97 0.57 -12.21 -1.38
CA THR A 97 0.59 -13.22 -2.47
C THR A 97 1.28 -12.68 -3.73
N MET A 98 0.96 -11.44 -4.13
CA MET A 98 1.56 -10.81 -5.30
C MET A 98 3.06 -10.55 -5.12
N LEU A 99 3.47 -10.04 -3.96
CA LEU A 99 4.87 -9.78 -3.64
C LEU A 99 5.69 -11.07 -3.62
N GLU A 100 5.15 -12.17 -3.09
CA GLU A 100 5.78 -13.50 -3.20
C GLU A 100 5.91 -13.96 -4.66
N THR A 101 4.86 -13.77 -5.48
CA THR A 101 4.87 -14.12 -6.92
C THR A 101 5.91 -13.31 -7.68
N LEU A 102 6.11 -12.06 -7.30
CA LEU A 102 7.15 -11.17 -7.81
C LEU A 102 8.54 -11.45 -7.24
N ALA A 103 8.69 -12.52 -6.44
CA ALA A 103 9.93 -12.97 -5.83
C ALA A 103 10.68 -11.86 -5.07
N VAL A 104 9.93 -11.03 -4.33
CA VAL A 104 10.56 -9.97 -3.53
C VAL A 104 11.51 -10.57 -2.47
N PRO A 105 12.61 -9.88 -2.13
CA PRO A 105 13.54 -10.40 -1.15
C PRO A 105 12.96 -10.37 0.27
N ALA A 106 13.45 -11.29 1.12
CA ALA A 106 13.29 -11.17 2.57
C ALA A 106 13.76 -9.79 3.07
N GLY A 107 13.05 -9.24 4.05
CA GLY A 107 13.13 -7.85 4.49
C GLY A 107 12.14 -6.92 3.78
N THR A 108 11.29 -7.43 2.89
CA THR A 108 10.17 -6.64 2.33
C THR A 108 9.14 -6.36 3.41
N GLU A 109 8.66 -5.12 3.48
CA GLU A 109 7.72 -4.66 4.50
C GLU A 109 6.46 -4.08 3.83
N VAL A 110 5.28 -4.38 4.38
CA VAL A 110 3.98 -3.79 3.98
C VAL A 110 3.43 -3.04 5.19
N HIS A 111 3.41 -1.71 5.11
CA HIS A 111 3.01 -0.78 6.17
C HIS A 111 1.57 -0.33 5.96
N TYR A 112 0.77 -0.30 7.03
CA TYR A 112 -0.63 0.11 6.99
C TYR A 112 -1.10 0.58 8.36
N THR A 113 -2.23 1.30 8.38
CA THR A 113 -2.94 1.64 9.62
C THR A 113 -4.19 0.81 9.75
N HIS A 114 -4.35 0.12 10.87
CA HIS A 114 -5.57 -0.63 11.19
C HIS A 114 -6.08 -0.21 12.57
N GLN A 115 -7.36 0.17 12.67
CA GLN A 115 -7.98 0.63 13.92
C GLN A 115 -7.18 1.72 14.65
N GLY A 116 -6.55 2.63 13.89
CA GLY A 116 -5.74 3.73 14.43
C GLY A 116 -4.31 3.34 14.83
N GLN A 117 -3.91 2.08 14.68
CA GLN A 117 -2.57 1.60 14.97
C GLN A 117 -1.74 1.44 13.70
N ALA A 118 -0.51 1.97 13.71
CA ALA A 118 0.46 1.76 12.63
C ALA A 118 1.11 0.39 12.79
N LEU A 119 0.99 -0.44 11.75
CA LEU A 119 1.43 -1.82 11.73
C LEU A 119 2.20 -2.12 10.43
N MET A 120 2.97 -3.21 10.45
CA MET A 120 3.62 -3.75 9.27
C MET A 120 3.59 -5.27 9.21
N ASP A 121 3.42 -5.81 8.01
CA ASP A 121 3.72 -7.21 7.69
C ASP A 121 5.14 -7.29 7.14
N ILE A 122 5.96 -8.24 7.61
CA ILE A 122 7.38 -8.37 7.22
C ILE A 122 7.61 -9.73 6.56
N TYR A 123 8.11 -9.72 5.33
CA TYR A 123 8.51 -10.94 4.64
C TYR A 123 9.88 -11.40 5.13
N THR A 124 9.96 -12.62 5.66
CA THR A 124 11.19 -13.23 6.18
C THR A 124 11.54 -14.49 5.39
N HIS A 125 12.70 -15.09 5.69
CA HIS A 125 13.06 -16.41 5.14
C HIS A 125 12.09 -17.54 5.53
N GLY A 126 11.30 -17.36 6.60
CA GLY A 126 10.28 -18.31 7.05
C GLY A 126 8.86 -17.93 6.64
N GLY A 127 8.68 -16.95 5.74
CA GLY A 127 7.37 -16.40 5.36
C GLY A 127 7.03 -15.09 6.06
N TRP A 128 5.76 -14.70 6.01
CA TRP A 128 5.29 -13.42 6.54
C TRP A 128 5.11 -13.44 8.06
N ARG A 129 5.67 -12.43 8.72
CA ARG A 129 5.33 -12.03 10.09
C ARG A 129 4.31 -10.92 10.02
N LEU A 130 3.10 -11.16 10.51
CA LEU A 130 1.95 -10.27 10.35
C LEU A 130 1.79 -9.31 11.52
N ASP A 131 1.17 -8.15 11.28
CA ASP A 131 0.70 -7.23 12.32
C ASP A 131 1.78 -6.83 13.33
N GLN A 132 3.01 -6.65 12.86
CA GLN A 132 4.11 -6.19 13.70
C GLN A 132 3.93 -4.68 13.98
N PRO A 133 4.14 -4.21 15.22
CA PRO A 133 4.07 -2.79 15.51
C PRO A 133 5.13 -2.02 14.73
N TYR A 134 4.76 -0.88 14.15
CA TYR A 134 5.71 0.08 13.59
C TYR A 134 6.26 0.95 14.73
N THR A 135 7.52 0.72 15.11
CA THR A 135 8.24 1.50 16.13
C THR A 135 9.17 2.53 15.51
#